data_AF-A0A3D9FZN0-F1
#
_entry.id   AF-A0A3D9FZN0-F1
#
_cell.length_a   1.000
_cell.length_b   1.000
_cell.length_c   1.000
_cell.angle_alpha   90.00
_cell.angle_beta   90.00
_cell.angle_gamma   90.00
#
_symmetry.space_group_name_H-M   'P 1'
#
loop_
_entity.id
_entity.type
_entity.pdbx_description
1 polymer ?
#
loop_
_entity_poly.entity_id
_entity_poly.type
_entity_poly.pdbx_seq_one_letter_code
_entity_poly.pdbx_strand_id
1 'polypeptide(L)'
;MKQIFIIGLMIITVNSCFGQKAKVDSLLTEFKKKSFYGNVYPAKQELENYQKIIIPELIKLLKDTSFVKLTNTADLIYPGSTTFYGHGHYIPYDMDWVSVRSGWLLEEITFQDFNYKNSAVNDETLLKLMKENYNDYLEKGTYDLDWKNKTSNQKNREYRKILSKNVEKWWKENKKNWSRISAIKEALNSNNENRLSNVFQYLRYGDSKCDKMTKEVYDIEIKPIIISLKETTEYSEIQQQIKLLLNSSISSKIVDSKNSR
;
A
#
# COMPACT_ATOMS: atom_id res chain seq x y z
N MET A 1 3.13 -54.18 19.77
CA MET A 1 4.19 -53.20 19.41
C MET A 1 3.65 -52.26 18.35
N LYS A 2 3.08 -51.12 18.75
CA LYS A 2 2.54 -50.08 17.85
C LYS A 2 2.75 -48.74 18.52
N GLN A 3 3.85 -48.06 18.18
CA GLN A 3 4.08 -46.64 18.37
C GLN A 3 5.49 -46.37 17.85
N ILE A 4 5.61 -45.49 16.85
CA ILE A 4 6.78 -44.82 16.28
C ILE A 4 6.50 -44.73 14.77
N PHE A 5 5.82 -43.68 14.32
CA PHE A 5 5.92 -43.14 12.94
C PHE A 5 5.10 -41.83 12.81
N ILE A 6 5.25 -40.88 13.74
CA ILE A 6 4.70 -39.51 13.57
C ILE A 6 5.71 -38.49 14.14
N ILE A 7 6.93 -38.43 13.59
CA ILE A 7 7.89 -37.35 13.89
C ILE A 7 8.53 -36.78 12.59
N GLY A 8 8.46 -37.48 11.46
CA GLY A 8 9.12 -37.07 10.20
C GLY A 8 8.46 -35.92 9.43
N LEU A 9 7.21 -35.55 9.70
CA LEU A 9 6.48 -34.54 8.90
C LEU A 9 6.52 -33.11 9.47
N MET A 10 7.01 -32.90 10.71
CA MET A 10 7.10 -31.56 11.32
C MET A 10 8.39 -30.80 10.98
N ILE A 11 9.43 -31.45 10.44
CA ILE A 11 10.74 -30.81 10.21
C ILE A 11 10.81 -30.07 8.86
N ILE A 12 9.91 -30.38 7.92
CA ILE A 12 9.92 -29.76 6.57
C ILE A 12 9.19 -28.41 6.54
N THR A 13 8.25 -28.15 7.45
CA THR A 13 7.48 -26.88 7.46
C THR A 13 8.25 -25.70 8.07
N VAL A 14 9.22 -25.96 8.94
CA VAL A 14 9.97 -24.89 9.62
C VAL A 14 10.96 -24.19 8.67
N ASN A 15 11.62 -24.94 7.78
CA ASN A 15 12.62 -24.40 6.86
C ASN A 15 12.03 -23.43 5.82
N SER A 16 10.81 -23.69 5.35
CA SER A 16 10.12 -22.82 4.38
C SER A 16 9.77 -21.45 4.95
N CYS A 17 9.44 -21.38 6.25
CA CYS A 17 9.10 -20.12 6.92
C CYS A 17 10.35 -19.25 7.15
N PHE A 18 11.48 -19.86 7.54
CA PHE A 18 12.74 -19.14 7.74
C PHE A 18 13.31 -18.57 6.43
N GLY A 19 13.29 -19.33 5.33
CA GLY A 19 13.77 -18.85 4.03
C GLY A 19 12.95 -17.69 3.47
N GLN A 20 11.62 -17.73 3.66
CA GLN A 20 10.73 -16.65 3.24
C GLN A 20 11.00 -15.35 4.00
N LYS A 21 11.19 -15.44 5.32
CA LYS A 21 11.50 -14.29 6.16
C LYS A 21 12.83 -13.63 5.77
N ALA A 22 13.89 -14.42 5.59
CA ALA A 22 15.19 -13.89 5.18
C ALA A 22 15.13 -13.14 3.84
N LYS A 23 14.35 -13.65 2.88
CA LYS A 23 14.12 -12.97 1.59
C LYS A 23 13.37 -11.65 1.77
N VAL A 24 12.31 -11.63 2.59
CA VAL A 24 11.56 -10.40 2.91
C VAL A 24 12.48 -9.35 3.56
N ASP A 25 13.28 -9.75 4.54
CA ASP A 25 14.20 -8.83 5.24
C ASP A 25 15.24 -8.23 4.27
N SER A 26 15.76 -9.05 3.33
CA SER A 26 16.65 -8.57 2.27
C SER A 26 15.96 -7.56 1.35
N LEU A 27 14.72 -7.83 0.95
CA LEU A 27 13.96 -6.93 0.08
C LEU A 27 13.63 -5.61 0.78
N LEU A 28 13.25 -5.64 2.07
CA LEU A 28 13.05 -4.43 2.87
C LEU A 28 14.34 -3.63 3.01
N THR A 29 15.50 -4.29 3.06
CA THR A 29 16.81 -3.62 3.07
C THR A 29 17.06 -2.90 1.73
N GLU A 30 16.80 -3.55 0.60
CA GLU A 30 16.89 -2.92 -0.73
C GLU A 30 15.92 -1.76 -0.88
N PHE A 31 14.69 -1.90 -0.38
CA PHE A 31 13.63 -0.88 -0.45
C PHE A 31 13.99 0.44 0.26
N LYS A 32 14.89 0.38 1.24
CA LYS A 32 15.41 1.54 1.99
C LYS A 32 16.58 2.25 1.30
N LYS A 33 17.18 1.68 0.26
CA LYS A 33 18.34 2.25 -0.43
C LYS A 33 17.97 3.49 -1.26
N LYS A 34 18.99 4.16 -1.81
CA LYS A 34 18.85 5.42 -2.55
C LYS A 34 18.53 5.27 -4.04
N SER A 35 18.88 4.17 -4.70
CA SER A 35 18.66 4.04 -6.15
C SER A 35 17.20 3.65 -6.41
N PHE A 36 16.43 4.51 -7.06
CA PHE A 36 15.01 4.23 -7.31
C PHE A 36 14.85 3.03 -8.25
N TYR A 37 15.34 3.13 -9.48
CA TYR A 37 15.24 2.05 -10.46
C TYR A 37 16.17 0.86 -10.17
N GLY A 38 17.26 1.06 -9.41
CA GLY A 38 18.21 -0.01 -9.09
C GLY A 38 17.86 -0.84 -7.86
N ASN A 39 17.17 -0.28 -6.87
CA ASN A 39 16.89 -0.96 -5.61
C ASN A 39 15.43 -0.82 -5.18
N VAL A 40 14.93 0.42 -5.05
CA VAL A 40 13.61 0.68 -4.43
C VAL A 40 12.47 0.08 -5.25
N TYR A 41 12.42 0.34 -6.55
CA TYR A 41 11.32 -0.12 -7.41
C TYR A 41 11.34 -1.65 -7.62
N PRO A 42 12.48 -2.30 -7.92
CA PRO A 42 12.52 -3.77 -7.99
C PRO A 42 12.16 -4.44 -6.67
N ALA A 43 12.65 -3.91 -5.54
CA ALA A 43 12.29 -4.43 -4.22
C ALA A 43 10.80 -4.29 -3.95
N LYS A 44 10.22 -3.13 -4.30
CA LYS A 44 8.77 -2.88 -4.20
C LYS A 44 7.97 -3.93 -4.96
N GLN A 45 8.29 -4.15 -6.24
CA GLN A 45 7.57 -5.09 -7.11
C GLN A 45 7.56 -6.49 -6.49
N GLU A 46 8.70 -6.93 -5.96
CA GLU A 46 8.81 -8.25 -5.36
C GLU A 46 8.14 -8.33 -3.98
N LEU A 47 8.22 -7.28 -3.14
CA LEU A 47 7.54 -7.20 -1.85
C LEU A 47 6.01 -7.28 -2.00
N GLU A 48 5.46 -6.68 -3.04
CA GLU A 48 4.02 -6.67 -3.32
C GLU A 48 3.46 -8.10 -3.51
N ASN A 49 4.27 -9.01 -4.06
CA ASN A 49 3.92 -10.43 -4.23
C ASN A 49 3.73 -11.18 -2.90
N TYR A 50 4.18 -10.63 -1.76
CA TYR A 50 3.95 -11.21 -0.44
C TYR A 50 2.60 -10.81 0.17
N GLN A 51 1.89 -9.84 -0.41
CA GLN A 51 0.52 -9.43 -0.05
C GLN A 51 0.33 -9.31 1.48
N LYS A 52 -0.48 -10.19 2.08
CA LYS A 52 -0.83 -10.17 3.50
C LYS A 52 0.39 -10.25 4.42
N ILE A 53 1.42 -10.99 3.98
CA ILE A 53 2.60 -11.30 4.78
C ILE A 53 3.45 -10.05 5.02
N ILE A 54 3.50 -9.13 4.04
CA ILE A 54 4.38 -7.96 4.13
C ILE A 54 3.77 -6.79 4.90
N ILE A 55 2.43 -6.73 5.03
CA ILE A 55 1.73 -5.63 5.69
C ILE A 55 2.26 -5.35 7.10
N PRO A 56 2.44 -6.32 8.01
CA PRO A 56 2.98 -6.06 9.35
C PRO A 56 4.40 -5.46 9.33
N GLU A 57 5.25 -5.86 8.37
CA GLU A 57 6.61 -5.35 8.27
C GLU A 57 6.65 -3.93 7.71
N LEU A 58 5.79 -3.61 6.74
CA LEU A 58 5.62 -2.23 6.26
C LEU A 58 5.08 -1.31 7.36
N ILE A 59 4.14 -1.79 8.16
CA ILE A 59 3.63 -1.05 9.32
C ILE A 59 4.75 -0.71 10.31
N LYS A 60 5.69 -1.64 10.57
CA LYS A 60 6.87 -1.33 11.39
C LYS A 60 7.73 -0.24 10.74
N LEU A 61 7.91 -0.30 9.42
CA LEU A 61 8.71 0.65 8.66
C LEU A 61 8.10 2.06 8.61
N LEU A 62 6.79 2.22 8.88
CA LEU A 62 6.17 3.54 9.03
C LEU A 62 6.78 4.38 10.18
N LYS A 63 7.44 3.73 11.15
CA LYS A 63 8.14 4.40 12.25
C LYS A 63 9.56 4.85 11.89
N ASP A 64 10.05 4.47 10.72
CA ASP A 64 11.41 4.81 10.27
C ASP A 64 11.47 6.27 9.84
N THR A 65 12.21 7.08 10.60
CA THR A 65 12.36 8.52 10.36
C THR A 65 13.55 8.86 9.44
N SER A 66 14.15 7.87 8.80
CA SER A 66 15.30 8.08 7.91
C SER A 66 14.90 8.83 6.65
N PHE A 67 15.67 9.88 6.34
CA PHE A 67 15.64 10.58 5.06
C PHE A 67 16.76 10.04 4.17
N VAL A 68 16.41 9.44 3.04
CA VAL A 68 17.32 8.88 2.05
C VAL A 68 16.97 9.47 0.69
N LYS A 69 17.71 10.51 0.28
CA LYS A 69 17.49 11.16 -1.01
C LYS A 69 17.57 10.14 -2.15
N LEU A 70 16.52 10.06 -2.96
CA LEU A 70 16.52 9.18 -4.12
C LEU A 70 17.54 9.65 -5.17
N THR A 71 18.14 8.66 -5.81
CA THR A 71 19.08 8.76 -6.93
C THR A 71 18.59 7.86 -8.05
N ASN A 72 19.11 8.04 -9.26
CA ASN A 72 18.62 7.30 -10.43
C ASN A 72 17.12 7.49 -10.64
N THR A 73 16.69 8.76 -10.75
CA THR A 73 15.28 9.20 -10.82
C THR A 73 14.97 9.91 -12.15
N ALA A 74 15.72 9.64 -13.22
CA ALA A 74 15.60 10.39 -14.48
C ALA A 74 14.17 10.39 -15.02
N ASP A 75 13.48 9.24 -14.97
CA ASP A 75 12.09 9.10 -15.38
C ASP A 75 11.10 9.16 -14.21
N LEU A 76 11.47 9.70 -13.05
CA LEU A 76 10.60 9.76 -11.88
C LEU A 76 10.23 11.21 -11.53
N ILE A 77 8.94 11.48 -11.47
CA ILE A 77 8.36 12.76 -11.07
C ILE A 77 7.71 12.57 -9.69
N TYR A 78 8.30 13.15 -8.65
CA TYR A 78 7.78 13.11 -7.29
C TYR A 78 8.10 14.43 -6.58
N PRO A 79 7.50 14.75 -5.42
CA PRO A 79 7.75 15.98 -4.66
C PRO A 79 9.23 16.34 -4.41
N GLY A 80 10.15 15.37 -4.43
CA GLY A 80 11.59 15.60 -4.30
C GLY A 80 12.36 15.72 -5.63
N SER A 81 11.71 15.61 -6.79
CA SER A 81 12.38 15.73 -8.10
C SER A 81 12.95 17.13 -8.30
N THR A 82 14.24 17.21 -8.66
CA THR A 82 14.92 18.48 -8.97
C THR A 82 15.05 18.75 -10.46
N THR A 83 14.66 17.79 -11.31
CA THR A 83 14.80 17.86 -12.76
C THR A 83 13.66 17.09 -13.42
N PHE A 84 13.10 17.65 -14.48
CA PHE A 84 12.03 17.04 -15.28
C PHE A 84 12.44 17.05 -16.75
N TYR A 85 12.41 15.88 -17.39
CA TYR A 85 12.89 15.69 -18.77
C TYR A 85 11.76 15.64 -19.81
N GLY A 86 10.54 16.05 -19.45
CA GLY A 86 9.38 16.06 -20.35
C GLY A 86 8.57 14.75 -20.37
N HIS A 87 9.03 13.72 -19.68
CA HIS A 87 8.34 12.45 -19.47
C HIS A 87 8.70 11.86 -18.10
N GLY A 88 7.92 10.88 -17.64
CA GLY A 88 8.25 10.13 -16.43
C GLY A 88 7.04 9.51 -15.73
N HIS A 89 7.32 8.56 -14.86
CA HIS A 89 6.38 7.99 -13.90
C HIS A 89 6.14 9.01 -12.78
N TYR A 90 4.89 9.43 -12.63
CA TYR A 90 4.47 10.29 -11.53
C TYR A 90 4.15 9.49 -10.25
N ILE A 91 4.84 9.80 -9.15
CA ILE A 91 4.59 9.23 -7.82
C ILE A 91 4.33 10.39 -6.85
N PRO A 92 3.07 10.64 -6.45
CA PRO A 92 2.69 11.78 -5.61
C PRO A 92 3.01 11.55 -4.12
N TYR A 93 4.19 11.00 -3.80
CA TYR A 93 4.60 10.67 -2.44
C TYR A 93 5.98 11.27 -2.19
N ASP A 94 6.22 11.74 -0.97
CA ASP A 94 7.53 12.23 -0.53
C ASP A 94 8.52 11.06 -0.32
N MET A 95 8.92 10.46 -1.45
CA MET A 95 9.67 9.21 -1.55
C MET A 95 11.09 9.28 -0.97
N ASP A 96 11.58 10.44 -0.58
CA ASP A 96 12.86 10.56 0.12
C ASP A 96 12.79 10.05 1.56
N TRP A 97 11.60 9.89 2.13
CA TRP A 97 11.44 9.34 3.47
C TRP A 97 11.03 7.87 3.44
N VAL A 98 11.77 7.06 4.19
CA VAL A 98 11.52 5.61 4.26
C VAL A 98 10.11 5.29 4.75
N SER A 99 9.60 6.01 5.77
CA SER A 99 8.22 5.87 6.24
C SER A 99 7.18 6.08 5.13
N VAL A 100 7.43 7.04 4.23
CA VAL A 100 6.49 7.39 3.16
C VAL A 100 6.52 6.36 2.05
N ARG A 101 7.71 5.81 1.71
CA ARG A 101 7.80 4.66 0.79
C ARG A 101 6.97 3.48 1.30
N SER A 102 7.05 3.22 2.60
CA SER A 102 6.26 2.16 3.22
C SER A 102 4.76 2.45 3.15
N GLY A 103 4.35 3.70 3.41
CA GLY A 103 2.97 4.15 3.21
C GLY A 103 2.49 3.97 1.78
N TRP A 104 3.29 4.37 0.79
CA TRP A 104 3.02 4.17 -0.63
C TRP A 104 2.74 2.70 -0.97
N LEU A 105 3.63 1.78 -0.57
CA LEU A 105 3.44 0.36 -0.83
C LEU A 105 2.25 -0.23 -0.07
N LEU A 106 1.99 0.23 1.15
CA LEU A 106 0.80 -0.17 1.90
C LEU A 106 -0.48 0.23 1.17
N GLU A 107 -0.61 1.47 0.72
CA GLU A 107 -1.78 1.96 -0.01
C GLU A 107 -1.99 1.23 -1.35
N GLU A 108 -0.92 0.82 -2.04
CA GLU A 108 -1.01 0.03 -3.27
C GLU A 108 -1.38 -1.45 -3.03
N ILE A 109 -0.96 -2.05 -1.91
CA ILE A 109 -1.31 -3.43 -1.56
C ILE A 109 -2.75 -3.50 -1.05
N THR A 110 -3.15 -2.54 -0.21
CA THR A 110 -4.43 -2.58 0.51
C THR A 110 -5.55 -1.80 -0.17
N PHE A 111 -5.24 -1.01 -1.20
CA PHE A 111 -6.17 -0.08 -1.84
C PHE A 111 -6.88 0.85 -0.85
N GLN A 112 -6.24 1.11 0.28
CA GLN A 112 -6.68 2.11 1.25
C GLN A 112 -6.03 3.44 0.93
N ASP A 113 -6.70 4.51 1.36
CA ASP A 113 -6.13 5.84 1.39
C ASP A 113 -5.73 6.15 2.83
N PHE A 114 -4.46 5.93 3.16
CA PHE A 114 -3.89 6.26 4.46
C PHE A 114 -3.31 7.68 4.48
N ASN A 115 -3.59 8.49 3.46
CA ASN A 115 -3.17 9.88 3.29
C ASN A 115 -1.65 10.09 3.18
N TYR A 116 -0.86 9.07 2.83
CA TYR A 116 0.59 9.25 2.61
C TYR A 116 0.94 10.04 1.34
N LYS A 117 -0.02 10.18 0.40
CA LYS A 117 0.09 11.08 -0.77
C LYS A 117 0.15 12.56 -0.37
N ASN A 118 -0.43 12.94 0.76
CA ASN A 118 -0.51 14.34 1.18
C ASN A 118 0.83 14.80 1.77
N SER A 119 1.64 15.50 0.96
CA SER A 119 2.97 15.99 1.35
C SER A 119 2.93 17.31 2.14
N ALA A 120 1.83 18.06 2.11
CA ALA A 120 1.67 19.35 2.76
C ALA A 120 0.66 19.28 3.90
N VAL A 121 1.17 19.38 5.13
CA VAL A 121 0.35 19.49 6.33
C VAL A 121 0.17 20.98 6.63
N ASN A 122 -1.00 21.53 6.35
CA ASN A 122 -1.36 22.87 6.80
C ASN A 122 -2.04 22.80 8.18
N ASP A 123 -2.16 23.94 8.86
CA ASP A 123 -2.70 24.00 10.23
C ASP A 123 -4.16 23.51 10.30
N GLU A 124 -4.92 23.60 9.21
CA GLU A 124 -6.29 23.06 9.09
C GLU A 124 -6.31 21.52 9.08
N THR A 125 -5.39 20.89 8.33
CA THR A 125 -5.22 19.43 8.29
C THR A 125 -4.85 18.90 9.68
N LEU A 126 -3.95 19.60 10.39
CA LEU A 126 -3.57 19.27 11.77
C LEU A 126 -4.75 19.38 12.74
N LEU A 127 -5.54 20.45 12.64
CA LEU A 127 -6.70 20.67 13.48
C LEU A 127 -7.80 19.61 13.24
N LYS A 128 -8.02 19.22 11.98
CA LYS A 128 -8.96 18.14 11.63
C LYS A 128 -8.52 16.80 12.24
N LEU A 129 -7.25 16.43 12.08
CA LEU A 129 -6.69 15.19 12.63
C LEU A 129 -6.70 15.16 14.17
N MET A 130 -6.50 16.32 14.82
CA MET A 130 -6.63 16.44 16.27
C MET A 130 -8.05 16.11 16.74
N LYS A 131 -9.06 16.66 16.05
CA LYS A 131 -10.48 16.40 16.35
C LYS A 131 -10.84 14.94 16.14
N GLU A 132 -10.34 14.32 15.07
CA GLU A 132 -10.60 12.91 14.75
C GLU A 132 -9.97 11.93 15.78
N ASN A 133 -8.92 12.35 16.49
CA ASN A 133 -8.22 11.56 17.51
C ASN A 133 -8.51 12.03 18.95
N TYR A 134 -9.55 12.85 19.16
CA TYR A 134 -9.86 13.50 20.44
C TYR A 134 -10.20 12.52 21.58
N ASN A 135 -10.68 11.32 21.28
CA ASN A 135 -10.96 10.32 22.32
C ASN A 135 -9.69 9.81 23.02
N ASP A 136 -8.55 9.74 22.31
CA ASP A 136 -7.24 9.42 22.89
C ASP A 136 -6.75 10.53 23.86
N TYR A 137 -7.21 11.77 23.66
CA TYR A 137 -6.93 12.92 24.54
C TYR A 137 -7.72 12.83 25.86
N LEU A 138 -8.98 12.41 25.80
CA LEU A 138 -9.81 12.22 27.00
C LEU A 138 -9.24 11.16 27.95
N GLU A 139 -8.55 10.12 27.42
CA GLU A 139 -7.94 9.07 28.23
C GLU A 139 -6.59 9.46 28.87
N LYS A 140 -5.80 10.32 28.23
CA LYS A 140 -4.40 10.60 28.64
C LYS A 140 -4.20 11.94 29.33
N GLY A 141 -5.21 12.81 29.34
CA GLY A 141 -5.22 14.09 30.06
C GLY A 141 -4.23 15.14 29.56
N THR A 142 -3.39 14.82 28.57
CA THR A 142 -2.44 15.76 27.95
C THR A 142 -2.27 15.43 26.48
N TYR A 143 -2.11 16.46 25.66
CA TYR A 143 -1.65 16.35 24.29
C TYR A 143 -0.71 17.54 24.07
N ASP A 144 0.59 17.28 23.87
CA ASP A 144 1.62 18.32 23.86
C ASP A 144 1.64 19.04 22.51
N LEU A 145 1.07 20.25 22.50
CA LEU A 145 0.59 20.92 21.31
C LEU A 145 1.17 22.29 21.02
N ASP A 146 2.47 22.47 21.29
CA ASP A 146 3.15 23.65 20.79
C ASP A 146 3.52 23.51 19.30
N TRP A 147 2.51 23.51 18.42
CA TRP A 147 2.71 23.42 16.95
C TRP A 147 3.15 24.74 16.32
N LYS A 148 2.85 25.88 16.96
CA LYS A 148 3.17 27.21 16.43
C LYS A 148 4.69 27.41 16.29
N ASN A 149 5.47 26.76 17.15
CA ASN A 149 6.92 26.88 17.18
C ASN A 149 7.66 25.74 16.45
N LYS A 150 6.94 24.79 15.83
CA LYS A 150 7.54 23.64 15.12
C LYS A 150 7.83 23.99 13.65
N THR A 151 9.03 23.62 13.20
CA THR A 151 9.40 23.63 11.77
C THR A 151 8.49 22.71 10.94
N SER A 152 8.36 22.95 9.64
CA SER A 152 7.59 22.09 8.73
C SER A 152 8.02 20.61 8.81
N ASN A 153 9.32 20.35 9.00
CA ASN A 153 9.85 19.00 9.17
C ASN A 153 9.36 18.34 10.47
N GLN A 154 9.29 19.08 11.57
CA GLN A 154 8.74 18.57 12.83
C GLN A 154 7.24 18.31 12.72
N LYS A 155 6.48 19.22 12.08
CA LYS A 155 5.05 19.02 11.81
C LYS A 155 4.81 17.75 10.97
N ASN A 156 5.58 17.56 9.90
CA ASN A 156 5.49 16.37 9.05
C ASN A 156 5.83 15.06 9.79
N ARG A 157 6.82 15.08 10.69
CA ARG A 157 7.16 13.91 11.53
C ARG A 157 6.01 13.54 12.47
N GLU A 158 5.40 14.52 13.14
CA GLU A 158 4.25 14.26 14.02
C GLU A 158 3.03 13.77 13.24
N TYR A 159 2.75 14.36 12.08
CA TYR A 159 1.69 13.90 11.20
C TYR A 159 1.86 12.42 10.81
N ARG A 160 3.07 12.03 10.40
CA ARG A 160 3.35 10.63 10.03
C ARG A 160 3.23 9.65 11.20
N LYS A 161 3.48 10.08 12.44
CA LYS A 161 3.19 9.26 13.62
C LYS A 161 1.69 9.01 13.77
N ILE A 162 0.84 10.02 13.51
CA ILE A 162 -0.62 9.87 13.52
C ILE A 162 -1.05 8.89 12.43
N LEU A 163 -0.57 9.08 11.20
CA LEU A 163 -0.86 8.17 10.09
C LEU A 163 -0.44 6.73 10.42
N SER A 164 0.77 6.53 10.96
CA SER A 164 1.26 5.22 11.38
C SER A 164 0.34 4.54 12.40
N LYS A 165 -0.15 5.28 13.41
CA LYS A 165 -1.12 4.75 14.39
C LYS A 165 -2.45 4.36 13.74
N ASN A 166 -2.94 5.17 12.79
CA ASN A 166 -4.18 4.88 12.08
C ASN A 166 -4.05 3.58 11.26
N VAL A 167 -2.93 3.39 10.57
CA VAL A 167 -2.67 2.13 9.84
C VAL A 167 -2.57 0.94 10.81
N GLU A 168 -1.88 1.09 11.95
CA GLU A 168 -1.81 0.04 12.97
C GLU A 168 -3.18 -0.38 13.49
N LYS A 169 -4.06 0.60 13.77
CA LYS A 169 -5.44 0.37 14.21
C LYS A 169 -6.24 -0.35 13.13
N TRP A 170 -6.24 0.19 11.91
CA TRP A 170 -6.91 -0.41 10.75
C TRP A 170 -6.47 -1.86 10.55
N TRP A 171 -5.17 -2.15 10.65
CA TRP A 171 -4.68 -3.50 10.48
C TRP A 171 -5.15 -4.45 11.57
N LYS A 172 -5.19 -4.01 12.83
CA LYS A 172 -5.70 -4.84 13.94
C LYS A 172 -7.16 -5.25 13.71
N GLU A 173 -7.97 -4.34 13.18
CA GLU A 173 -9.40 -4.54 12.91
C GLU A 173 -9.64 -5.42 11.67
N ASN A 174 -8.80 -5.30 10.64
CA ASN A 174 -9.06 -5.93 9.33
C ASN A 174 -8.26 -7.21 9.07
N LYS A 175 -7.14 -7.45 9.76
CA LYS A 175 -6.18 -8.53 9.45
C LYS A 175 -6.80 -9.93 9.36
N LYS A 176 -7.88 -10.23 10.09
CA LYS A 176 -8.48 -11.57 10.11
C LYS A 176 -9.06 -11.92 8.73
N ASN A 177 -9.85 -11.01 8.17
CA ASN A 177 -10.59 -11.23 6.93
C ASN A 177 -9.88 -10.61 5.71
N TRP A 178 -8.78 -9.90 5.91
CA TRP A 178 -8.07 -9.26 4.82
C TRP A 178 -7.49 -10.28 3.83
N SER A 179 -7.82 -10.04 2.56
CA SER A 179 -7.20 -10.59 1.36
C SER A 179 -7.09 -9.46 0.34
N ARG A 180 -6.25 -9.63 -0.69
CA ARG A 180 -6.15 -8.62 -1.74
C ARG A 180 -7.45 -8.53 -2.56
N ILE A 181 -8.16 -9.64 -2.78
CA ILE A 181 -9.48 -9.65 -3.42
C ILE A 181 -10.50 -8.86 -2.60
N SER A 182 -10.58 -9.10 -1.28
CA SER A 182 -11.51 -8.35 -0.43
C SER A 182 -11.18 -6.86 -0.42
N ALA A 183 -9.89 -6.50 -0.45
CA ALA A 183 -9.44 -5.11 -0.53
C ALA A 183 -9.86 -4.43 -1.85
N ILE A 184 -9.75 -5.13 -2.98
CA ILE A 184 -10.25 -4.66 -4.28
C ILE A 184 -11.76 -4.41 -4.21
N LYS A 185 -12.53 -5.38 -3.70
CA LYS A 185 -14.00 -5.25 -3.57
C LYS A 185 -14.37 -4.08 -2.68
N GLU A 186 -13.68 -3.92 -1.56
CA GLU A 186 -13.92 -2.82 -0.62
C GLU A 186 -13.64 -1.46 -1.26
N ALA A 187 -12.51 -1.32 -1.97
CA ALA A 187 -12.15 -0.07 -2.64
C ALA A 187 -13.09 0.27 -3.80
N LEU A 188 -13.55 -0.71 -4.58
CA LEU A 188 -14.57 -0.50 -5.63
C LEU A 188 -15.93 -0.06 -5.07
N ASN A 189 -16.27 -0.44 -3.85
CA ASN A 189 -17.50 0.01 -3.18
C ASN A 189 -17.30 1.32 -2.39
N SER A 190 -16.12 1.95 -2.46
CA SER A 190 -15.84 3.20 -1.75
C SER A 190 -16.19 4.42 -2.60
N ASN A 191 -16.52 5.53 -1.94
CA ASN A 191 -16.66 6.86 -2.53
C ASN A 191 -15.33 7.66 -2.49
N ASN A 192 -14.19 6.96 -2.43
CA ASN A 192 -12.88 7.60 -2.38
C ASN A 192 -12.18 7.42 -3.74
N GLU A 193 -12.00 8.53 -4.45
CA GLU A 193 -11.38 8.56 -5.77
C GLU A 193 -9.96 7.98 -5.80
N ASN A 194 -9.14 8.22 -4.76
CA ASN A 194 -7.79 7.64 -4.66
C ASN A 194 -7.83 6.11 -4.62
N ARG A 195 -8.78 5.55 -3.85
CA ARG A 195 -8.94 4.10 -3.74
C ARG A 195 -9.40 3.49 -5.05
N LEU A 196 -10.38 4.13 -5.71
CA LEU A 196 -10.86 3.72 -7.04
C LEU A 196 -9.72 3.76 -8.07
N SER A 197 -9.00 4.89 -8.15
CA SER A 197 -7.87 5.08 -9.05
C SER A 197 -6.79 4.02 -8.85
N ASN A 198 -6.39 3.75 -7.60
CA ASN A 198 -5.40 2.71 -7.28
C ASN A 198 -5.88 1.31 -7.73
N VAL A 199 -7.16 0.97 -7.52
CA VAL A 199 -7.71 -0.33 -7.97
C VAL A 199 -7.72 -0.43 -9.49
N PHE A 200 -8.21 0.58 -10.21
CA PHE A 200 -8.27 0.50 -11.67
C PHE A 200 -6.87 0.45 -12.29
N GLN A 201 -5.92 1.23 -11.76
CA GLN A 201 -4.53 1.15 -12.16
C GLN A 201 -3.96 -0.25 -11.95
N TYR A 202 -4.23 -0.86 -10.79
CA TYR A 202 -3.82 -2.23 -10.52
C TYR A 202 -4.49 -3.22 -11.46
N LEU A 203 -5.82 -3.22 -11.62
CA LEU A 203 -6.51 -4.18 -12.48
C LEU A 203 -6.04 -4.13 -13.95
N ARG A 204 -5.67 -2.95 -14.44
CA ARG A 204 -5.20 -2.77 -15.82
C ARG A 204 -3.71 -3.08 -16.02
N TYR A 205 -2.87 -2.64 -15.08
CA TYR A 205 -1.41 -2.61 -15.27
C TYR A 205 -0.60 -3.29 -14.16
N GLY A 206 -1.28 -3.86 -13.17
CA GLY A 206 -0.66 -4.54 -12.05
C GLY A 206 0.28 -5.64 -12.50
N ASP A 207 1.45 -5.66 -11.87
CA ASP A 207 2.57 -6.55 -12.19
C ASP A 207 2.85 -7.57 -11.09
N SER A 208 2.18 -7.44 -9.95
CA SER A 208 2.21 -8.36 -8.84
C SER A 208 0.95 -9.24 -8.84
N LYS A 209 1.08 -10.43 -8.25
CA LYS A 209 -0.03 -11.39 -8.18
C LYS A 209 -1.11 -10.92 -7.20
N CYS A 210 -2.35 -11.35 -7.46
CA CYS A 210 -3.44 -11.36 -6.48
C CYS A 210 -3.80 -12.81 -6.16
N ASP A 211 -3.52 -13.26 -4.93
CA ASP A 211 -3.70 -14.67 -4.57
C ASP A 211 -5.18 -15.04 -4.74
N LYS A 212 -5.45 -16.16 -5.43
CA LYS A 212 -6.79 -16.66 -5.76
C LYS A 212 -7.59 -15.84 -6.76
N MET A 213 -7.01 -14.81 -7.39
CA MET A 213 -7.70 -14.09 -8.47
C MET A 213 -7.70 -14.96 -9.74
N THR A 214 -8.76 -15.72 -9.97
CA THR A 214 -8.98 -16.40 -11.26
C THR A 214 -9.81 -15.52 -12.19
N LYS A 215 -9.87 -15.89 -13.48
CA LYS A 215 -10.78 -15.23 -14.43
C LYS A 215 -12.23 -15.32 -13.97
N GLU A 216 -12.64 -16.48 -13.45
CA GLU A 216 -13.98 -16.70 -12.91
C GLU A 216 -14.27 -15.79 -11.71
N VAL A 217 -13.35 -15.70 -10.75
CA VAL A 217 -13.48 -14.79 -9.60
C VAL A 217 -13.61 -13.34 -10.07
N TYR A 218 -12.82 -12.92 -11.07
CA TYR A 218 -12.96 -11.59 -11.65
C TYR A 218 -14.35 -11.38 -12.29
N ASP A 219 -14.77 -12.29 -13.17
CA ASP A 219 -16.02 -12.16 -13.93
C ASP A 219 -17.26 -12.22 -13.02
N ILE A 220 -17.24 -13.03 -11.96
CA ILE A 220 -18.37 -13.21 -11.04
C ILE A 220 -18.38 -12.19 -9.90
N GLU A 221 -17.22 -11.87 -9.30
CA GLU A 221 -17.19 -11.06 -8.06
C GLU A 221 -16.77 -9.60 -8.27
N ILE A 222 -15.91 -9.30 -9.24
CA ILE A 222 -15.30 -7.98 -9.40
C ILE A 222 -15.97 -7.17 -10.50
N LYS A 223 -16.12 -7.80 -11.68
CA LYS A 223 -16.67 -7.15 -12.87
C LYS A 223 -18.08 -6.59 -12.68
N PRO A 224 -19.02 -7.25 -11.96
CA PRO A 224 -20.34 -6.65 -11.71
C PRO A 224 -20.28 -5.34 -10.93
N ILE A 225 -19.35 -5.23 -9.97
CA ILE A 225 -19.14 -3.99 -9.19
C ILE A 225 -18.65 -2.88 -10.13
N ILE A 226 -17.68 -3.19 -11.00
CA ILE A 226 -17.17 -2.24 -12.01
C ILE A 226 -18.27 -1.77 -12.96
N ILE A 227 -19.16 -2.68 -13.39
CA ILE A 227 -20.30 -2.32 -14.24
C ILE A 227 -21.24 -1.37 -13.51
N SER A 228 -21.53 -1.61 -12.23
CA SER A 228 -22.39 -0.69 -11.44
C SER A 228 -21.79 0.71 -11.28
N LEU A 229 -20.46 0.82 -11.22
CA LEU A 229 -19.76 2.11 -11.17
C LEU A 229 -19.84 2.90 -12.49
N LYS A 230 -20.23 2.28 -13.60
CA LYS A 230 -20.42 3.01 -14.86
C LYS A 230 -21.58 4.01 -14.78
N GLU A 231 -22.54 3.74 -13.91
CA GLU A 231 -23.74 4.56 -13.76
C GLU A 231 -23.49 5.82 -12.93
N THR A 232 -22.34 5.96 -12.25
CA THR A 232 -21.96 7.19 -11.56
C THR A 232 -21.24 8.17 -12.49
N THR A 233 -21.62 9.45 -12.45
CA THR A 233 -20.97 10.53 -13.21
C THR A 233 -19.93 11.31 -12.40
N GLU A 234 -19.68 10.92 -11.15
CA GLU A 234 -18.92 11.72 -10.18
C GLU A 234 -17.43 11.85 -10.53
N TYR A 235 -16.83 10.81 -11.14
CA TYR A 235 -15.38 10.74 -11.39
C TYR A 235 -15.07 10.47 -12.87
N SER A 236 -14.87 11.53 -13.65
CA SER A 236 -14.71 11.44 -15.12
C SER A 236 -13.48 10.62 -15.56
N GLU A 237 -12.36 10.72 -14.84
CA GLU A 237 -11.16 9.91 -15.10
C GLU A 237 -11.41 8.43 -14.85
N ILE A 238 -12.12 8.10 -13.76
CA ILE A 238 -12.49 6.73 -13.43
C ILE A 238 -13.41 6.14 -14.50
N GLN A 239 -14.33 6.93 -15.07
CA GLN A 239 -15.18 6.46 -16.18
C GLN A 239 -14.38 6.05 -17.42
N GLN A 240 -13.30 6.77 -17.74
CA GLN A 240 -12.40 6.36 -18.83
C GLN A 240 -11.68 5.05 -18.49
N GLN A 241 -11.22 4.89 -17.24
CA GLN A 241 -10.58 3.66 -16.78
C GLN A 241 -11.53 2.46 -16.84
N ILE A 242 -12.79 2.62 -16.42
CA ILE A 242 -13.85 1.60 -16.51
C ILE A 242 -14.05 1.18 -17.95
N LYS A 243 -14.23 2.14 -18.87
CA LYS A 243 -14.43 1.85 -20.29
C LYS A 243 -13.25 1.06 -20.88
N LEU A 244 -12.02 1.48 -20.58
CA LEU A 244 -10.82 0.81 -21.06
C LEU A 244 -10.68 -0.59 -20.48
N LEU A 245 -10.93 -0.78 -19.18
CA LEU A 245 -10.86 -2.07 -18.51
C LEU A 245 -11.94 -3.05 -18.99
N LEU A 246 -13.15 -2.58 -19.31
CA LEU A 246 -14.22 -3.44 -19.82
C LEU A 246 -14.02 -3.82 -21.31
N ASN A 247 -13.35 -2.97 -22.08
CA ASN A 247 -12.98 -3.24 -23.47
C ASN A 247 -11.70 -4.08 -23.60
N SER A 248 -10.93 -4.21 -22.52
CA SER A 248 -9.72 -5.03 -22.45
C SER A 248 -9.91 -6.15 -21.42
N SER A 249 -8.90 -6.98 -21.23
CA SER A 249 -8.84 -7.91 -20.10
C SER A 249 -8.05 -7.28 -18.95
N ILE A 250 -8.30 -7.74 -17.71
CA ILE A 250 -7.41 -7.45 -16.59
C ILE A 250 -5.98 -7.91 -16.90
N SER A 251 -4.99 -7.33 -16.23
CA SER A 251 -3.60 -7.73 -16.37
C SER A 251 -3.44 -9.23 -16.09
N SER A 252 -2.83 -9.96 -17.04
CA SER A 252 -2.59 -11.39 -16.92
C SER A 252 -1.66 -11.75 -15.77
N LYS A 253 -0.82 -10.81 -15.31
CA LYS A 253 0.09 -10.99 -14.16
C LYS A 253 -0.64 -11.07 -12.83
N ILE A 254 -1.86 -10.55 -12.76
CA ILE A 254 -2.70 -10.57 -11.55
C ILE A 254 -3.44 -11.89 -11.41
N VAL A 255 -3.73 -12.54 -12.55
CA VAL A 255 -4.51 -13.78 -12.61
C VAL A 255 -3.65 -14.96 -12.15
N ASP A 256 -4.13 -15.64 -11.11
CA ASP A 256 -3.52 -16.86 -10.59
C ASP A 256 -3.84 -18.05 -11.51
N SER A 257 -2.92 -18.32 -12.44
CA SER A 257 -3.04 -19.41 -13.42
C SER A 257 -2.84 -20.81 -12.81
N LYS A 258 -2.53 -20.93 -11.51
CA LYS A 258 -2.31 -22.23 -10.87
C LYS A 258 -3.59 -23.02 -10.59
N ASN A 259 -4.77 -22.39 -10.69
CA ASN A 259 -6.07 -23.02 -10.39
C ASN A 259 -6.98 -23.21 -11.62
N SER A 260 -6.49 -23.03 -12.84
CA SER A 260 -7.24 -23.39 -14.06
C SER A 260 -6.95 -24.84 -14.44
N ARG A 261 -7.57 -25.78 -13.73
CA ARG A 261 -7.71 -27.19 -14.10
C ARG A 261 -9.11 -27.67 -13.77
#